data_AF-A0A523A1Q6-F1
#
_entry.id   AF-A0A523A1Q6-F1
#
_cell.length_a   1.000
_cell.length_b   1.000
_cell.length_c   1.000
_cell.angle_alpha   90.00
_cell.angle_beta   90.00
_cell.angle_gamma   90.00
#
_symmetry.space_group_name_H-M   'P 1'
#
loop_
_entity.id
_entity.type
_entity.pdbx_description
1 polymer ?
#
loop_
_entity_poly.entity_id
_entity_poly.type
_entity_poly.pdbx_seq_one_letter_code
_entity_poly.pdbx_strand_id
1 'polypeptide(L)'
;MKNNKTRRTESLRPLKLGVLVLALGLGACADMSGVAPAQAKMRSPASLGLAADTAPAPAVSADWWRGFGDAQLDRLVAQALTSSPSMGLAQARLARAQAMAGMARAATLPQVGGEVDLDRQKFTGNFIYPPP
;
A
#
# COMPACT_ATOMS: atom_id res chain seq x y z
N MET A 1 53.84 2.80 41.52
CA MET A 1 52.52 2.14 41.61
C MET A 1 51.52 2.88 40.73
N LYS A 2 51.12 2.29 39.60
CA LYS A 2 50.22 2.89 38.59
C LYS A 2 49.06 1.92 38.34
N ASN A 3 47.90 2.12 38.97
CA ASN A 3 46.79 1.20 38.77
C ASN A 3 45.44 1.91 38.84
N ASN A 4 44.63 1.64 37.81
CA ASN A 4 43.18 1.54 37.82
C ASN A 4 42.34 2.83 37.65
N LYS A 5 41.97 3.15 36.40
CA LYS A 5 40.69 3.82 36.04
C LYS A 5 40.44 3.82 34.52
N THR A 6 40.20 2.66 33.89
CA THR A 6 39.88 2.66 32.44
C THR A 6 39.07 1.44 31.93
N ARG A 7 38.28 0.75 32.77
CA ARG A 7 37.50 -0.43 32.33
C ARG A 7 35.97 -0.29 32.38
N ARG A 8 35.39 0.91 32.16
CA ARG A 8 33.90 1.06 32.16
C ARG A 8 33.27 1.56 30.86
N THR A 9 34.05 1.96 29.85
CA THR A 9 33.52 2.60 28.63
C THR A 9 33.45 1.70 27.40
N GLU A 10 34.01 0.48 27.43
CA GLU A 10 34.10 -0.38 26.22
C GLU A 10 32.89 -1.29 25.99
N SER A 11 32.12 -1.64 27.03
CA SER A 11 31.01 -2.61 26.91
C SER A 11 29.77 -2.07 26.19
N LEU A 12 29.65 -0.75 26.01
CA LEU A 12 28.50 -0.11 25.35
C LEU A 12 28.66 0.03 23.83
N ARG A 13 29.87 -0.14 23.27
CA ARG A 13 30.13 -0.09 21.83
C ARG A 13 29.61 -1.30 21.04
N PRO A 14 29.73 -2.56 21.51
CA PRO A 14 29.24 -3.71 20.74
C PRO A 14 27.71 -3.78 20.69
N LEU A 15 27.02 -3.34 21.77
CA LEU A 15 25.55 -3.28 21.81
C LEU A 15 25.00 -2.28 20.79
N LYS A 16 25.62 -1.09 20.68
CA LYS A 16 25.23 -0.06 19.69
C LYS A 16 25.47 -0.52 18.25
N LEU A 17 26.56 -1.26 18.01
CA LEU A 17 26.86 -1.82 16.69
C LEU A 17 25.87 -2.94 16.31
N GLY A 18 25.49 -3.79 17.26
CA GLY A 18 24.51 -4.86 17.05
C GLY A 18 23.11 -4.33 16.72
N VAL A 19 22.65 -3.28 17.41
CA VAL A 19 21.37 -2.63 17.12
C VAL A 19 21.39 -1.97 15.73
N LEU A 20 22.50 -1.33 15.34
CA LEU A 20 22.67 -0.74 14.02
C LEU A 20 22.60 -1.82 12.91
N VAL A 21 23.33 -2.93 13.07
CA VAL A 21 23.32 -4.03 12.09
C VAL A 21 21.95 -4.69 11.99
N LEU A 22 21.25 -4.90 13.11
CA LEU A 22 19.89 -5.42 13.11
C LEU A 22 18.91 -4.48 12.41
N ALA A 23 19.01 -3.17 12.69
CA ALA A 23 18.18 -2.15 12.07
C ALA A 23 18.42 -2.04 10.55
N LEU A 24 19.68 -2.11 10.08
CA LEU A 24 19.98 -2.16 8.65
C LEU A 24 19.56 -3.48 7.98
N GLY A 25 19.63 -4.60 8.70
CA GLY A 25 19.20 -5.90 8.19
C GLY A 25 17.69 -6.01 7.95
N LEU A 26 16.88 -5.36 8.79
CA LEU A 26 15.41 -5.33 8.66
C LEU A 26 14.92 -4.61 7.38
N GLY A 27 15.67 -3.63 6.89
CA GLY A 27 15.33 -2.90 5.66
C GLY A 27 15.63 -3.66 4.36
N ALA A 28 16.44 -4.72 4.41
CA ALA A 28 16.89 -5.47 3.23
C ALA A 28 15.82 -6.42 2.64
N CYS A 29 14.73 -6.71 3.36
CA CYS A 29 13.66 -7.59 2.87
C CYS A 29 12.61 -6.89 2.01
N ALA A 30 12.60 -5.55 1.92
CA ALA A 30 11.64 -4.81 1.10
C ALA A 30 12.20 -4.58 -0.31
N ASP A 31 11.99 -5.53 -1.22
CA ASP A 31 12.37 -5.36 -2.63
C ASP A 31 11.33 -4.50 -3.37
N MET A 32 11.77 -3.32 -3.84
CA MET A 32 10.96 -2.39 -4.64
C MET A 32 11.39 -2.38 -6.12
N SER A 33 12.24 -3.33 -6.54
CA SER A 33 12.86 -3.37 -7.87
C SER A 33 11.89 -3.47 -9.07
N GLY A 34 10.58 -3.64 -8.83
CA GLY A 34 9.54 -3.68 -9.86
C GLY A 34 8.51 -2.55 -9.84
N VAL A 35 8.63 -1.57 -8.93
CA VAL A 35 7.63 -0.48 -8.77
C VAL A 35 7.92 0.72 -9.67
N ALA A 36 9.06 0.73 -10.36
CA ALA A 36 9.34 1.75 -11.36
C ALA A 36 8.29 1.68 -12.49
N PRO A 37 7.81 2.82 -13.02
CA PRO A 37 6.86 2.83 -14.12
C PRO A 37 7.49 2.13 -15.32
N ALA A 38 7.05 0.89 -15.59
CA ALA A 38 7.67 0.03 -16.59
C ALA A 38 7.50 0.56 -18.03
N GLN A 39 6.51 1.44 -18.26
CA GLN A 39 6.19 1.96 -19.60
C GLN A 39 6.07 3.49 -19.67
N ALA A 40 5.83 4.19 -18.56
CA ALA A 40 5.62 5.63 -18.58
C ALA A 40 6.95 6.39 -18.43
N LYS A 41 7.56 6.78 -19.55
CA LYS A 41 8.65 7.75 -19.57
C LYS A 41 8.06 9.16 -19.62
N MET A 42 8.48 10.02 -18.70
CA MET A 42 8.12 11.43 -18.73
C MET A 42 8.63 12.06 -20.04
N ARG A 43 7.75 12.66 -20.82
CA ARG A 43 8.15 13.40 -22.03
C ARG A 43 8.65 14.78 -21.63
N SER A 44 9.76 15.20 -22.22
CA SER A 44 10.28 16.55 -22.00
C SER A 44 9.44 17.57 -22.80
N PRO A 45 9.28 18.81 -22.32
CA PRO A 45 8.64 19.88 -23.10
C PRO A 45 9.27 20.05 -24.49
N ALA A 46 10.61 19.95 -24.57
CA ALA A 46 11.35 20.03 -25.84
C ALA A 46 10.92 18.94 -26.85
N SER A 47 10.58 17.74 -26.39
CA SER A 47 10.08 16.66 -27.28
C SER A 47 8.71 16.96 -27.89
N LEU A 48 8.01 17.97 -27.36
CA LEU A 48 6.71 18.45 -27.82
C LEU A 48 6.81 19.81 -28.52
N GLY A 49 8.03 20.32 -28.78
CA GLY A 49 8.25 21.64 -29.38
C GLY A 49 7.95 22.80 -28.43
N LEU A 50 7.82 22.53 -27.13
CA LEU A 50 7.57 23.54 -26.11
C LEU A 50 8.90 24.01 -25.50
N ALA A 51 8.98 25.30 -25.20
CA ALA A 51 10.06 25.81 -24.36
C ALA A 51 10.02 25.10 -22.99
N ALA A 52 11.18 24.84 -22.42
CA ALA A 52 11.25 24.31 -21.07
C ALA A 52 10.90 25.45 -20.09
N ASP A 53 9.60 25.64 -19.84
CA ASP A 53 9.16 26.52 -18.76
C ASP A 53 9.54 25.88 -17.43
N THR A 54 10.39 26.56 -16.67
CA THR A 54 10.77 26.22 -15.29
C THR A 54 9.74 26.69 -14.25
N ALA A 55 8.69 27.39 -14.70
CA ALA A 55 7.61 27.83 -13.83
C ALA A 55 6.70 26.65 -13.45
N PRO A 56 6.22 26.58 -12.19
CA PRO A 56 5.21 25.61 -11.79
C PRO A 56 3.98 25.72 -12.68
N ALA A 57 3.48 24.58 -13.17
CA ALA A 57 2.26 24.56 -13.96
C ALA A 57 1.10 25.14 -13.12
N PRO A 58 0.25 26.01 -13.71
CA PRO A 58 -0.90 26.55 -13.01
C PRO A 58 -1.86 25.43 -12.63
N ALA A 59 -2.48 25.54 -11.45
CA ALA A 59 -3.50 24.60 -11.02
C ALA A 59 -4.71 24.67 -11.96
N VAL A 60 -5.09 23.53 -12.54
CA VAL A 60 -6.32 23.41 -13.34
C VAL A 60 -7.50 23.30 -12.39
N SER A 61 -8.51 24.17 -12.55
CA SER A 61 -9.71 24.12 -11.73
C SER A 61 -10.52 22.85 -12.02
N ALA A 62 -11.27 22.37 -11.02
CA ALA A 62 -12.17 21.24 -11.21
C ALA A 62 -13.20 21.52 -12.32
N ASP A 63 -13.69 22.75 -12.37
CA ASP A 63 -14.67 23.24 -13.35
C ASP A 63 -14.00 23.96 -14.53
N TRP A 64 -12.84 23.47 -14.98
CA TRP A 64 -12.02 24.11 -16.02
C TRP A 64 -12.79 24.48 -17.29
N TRP A 65 -13.83 23.72 -17.64
CA TRP A 65 -14.66 23.96 -18.82
C TRP A 65 -15.46 25.28 -18.74
N ARG A 66 -15.69 25.83 -17.55
CA ARG A 66 -16.33 27.15 -17.41
C ARG A 66 -15.51 28.28 -18.02
N GLY A 67 -14.19 28.06 -18.20
CA GLY A 67 -13.32 29.01 -18.89
C GLY A 67 -13.74 29.27 -20.34
N PHE A 68 -14.56 28.40 -20.96
CA PHE A 68 -15.11 28.61 -22.29
C PHE A 68 -16.28 29.61 -22.33
N GLY A 69 -16.93 29.89 -21.19
CA GLY A 69 -18.06 30.82 -21.13
C GLY A 69 -19.35 30.32 -21.78
N ASP A 70 -19.52 29.01 -21.96
CA ASP A 70 -20.70 28.40 -22.58
C ASP A 70 -21.67 27.81 -21.54
N ALA A 71 -22.81 28.47 -21.34
CA ALA A 71 -23.84 28.04 -20.40
C ALA A 71 -24.59 26.75 -20.83
N GLN A 72 -24.58 26.41 -22.11
CA GLN A 72 -25.09 25.11 -22.57
C GLN A 72 -24.12 24.00 -22.17
N LEU A 73 -22.83 24.21 -22.37
CA LEU A 73 -21.79 23.26 -21.96
C LEU A 73 -21.87 22.99 -20.45
N ASP A 74 -21.99 24.04 -19.64
CA ASP A 74 -22.10 23.91 -18.18
C ASP A 74 -23.26 23.01 -17.76
N ARG A 75 -24.43 23.17 -18.38
CA ARG A 75 -25.60 22.32 -18.11
C ARG A 75 -25.37 20.87 -18.52
N LEU A 76 -24.75 20.64 -19.68
CA LEU A 76 -24.46 19.29 -20.17
C LEU A 76 -23.47 18.57 -19.26
N VAL A 77 -22.40 19.25 -18.83
CA VAL A 77 -21.42 18.67 -17.91
C VAL A 77 -22.07 18.36 -16.55
N ALA A 78 -22.86 19.29 -16.00
CA ALA A 78 -23.57 19.06 -14.74
C ALA A 78 -24.51 17.84 -14.81
N GLN A 79 -25.24 17.69 -15.91
CA GLN A 79 -26.10 16.52 -16.14
C GLN A 79 -25.29 15.23 -16.24
N ALA A 80 -24.20 15.25 -17.02
CA ALA A 80 -23.33 14.08 -17.18
C ALA A 80 -22.68 13.63 -15.86
N LEU A 81 -22.25 14.56 -15.01
CA LEU A 81 -21.67 14.24 -13.70
C LEU A 81 -22.70 13.67 -12.73
N THR A 82 -23.97 14.07 -12.83
CA THR A 82 -25.02 13.63 -11.90
C THR A 82 -25.57 12.25 -12.25
N SER A 83 -25.72 11.93 -13.55
CA SER A 83 -26.49 10.75 -13.97
C SER A 83 -25.81 9.93 -15.08
N SER A 84 -24.48 9.86 -15.11
CA SER A 84 -23.77 9.02 -16.09
C SER A 84 -23.52 7.58 -15.58
N PRO A 85 -24.05 6.55 -16.27
CA PRO A 85 -23.75 5.15 -15.96
C PRO A 85 -22.26 4.81 -16.04
N SER A 86 -21.51 5.45 -16.95
CA SER A 86 -20.07 5.20 -17.11
C SER A 86 -19.27 5.72 -15.91
N MET A 87 -19.71 6.82 -15.29
CA MET A 87 -19.12 7.33 -14.04
C MET A 87 -19.38 6.40 -12.86
N GLY A 88 -20.59 5.83 -12.76
CA GLY A 88 -20.90 4.82 -11.75
C GLY A 88 -20.03 3.56 -11.90
N LEU A 89 -19.81 3.10 -13.14
CA LEU A 89 -18.90 1.99 -13.42
C LEU A 89 -17.45 2.31 -13.04
N ALA A 90 -16.98 3.53 -13.32
CA ALA A 90 -15.65 3.98 -12.92
C ALA A 90 -15.49 3.99 -11.39
N GLN A 91 -16.49 4.47 -10.66
CA GLN A 91 -16.51 4.47 -9.20
C GLN A 91 -16.49 3.04 -8.63
N ALA A 92 -17.27 2.12 -9.21
CA ALA A 92 -17.26 0.72 -8.81
C ALA A 92 -15.89 0.06 -9.03
N ARG A 93 -15.20 0.38 -10.14
CA ARG A 93 -13.82 -0.09 -10.39
C ARG A 93 -12.84 0.45 -9.36
N LEU A 94 -12.96 1.71 -8.97
CA LEU A 94 -12.15 2.31 -7.92
C LEU A 94 -12.40 1.64 -6.56
N ALA A 95 -13.66 1.45 -6.17
CA ALA A 95 -14.02 0.77 -4.93
C ALA A 95 -13.46 -0.66 -4.88
N ARG A 96 -13.54 -1.40 -6.00
CA ARG A 96 -12.92 -2.73 -6.12
C ARG A 96 -11.40 -2.67 -5.93
N ALA A 97 -10.71 -1.72 -6.56
CA ALA A 97 -9.27 -1.58 -6.41
C ALA A 97 -8.87 -1.25 -4.96
N GLN A 98 -9.61 -0.38 -4.29
CA GLN A 98 -9.40 -0.04 -2.88
C GLN A 98 -9.64 -1.24 -1.96
N ALA A 99 -10.69 -2.04 -2.21
CA ALA A 99 -10.94 -3.26 -1.44
C ALA A 99 -9.79 -4.29 -1.61
N MET A 100 -9.28 -4.46 -2.82
CA MET A 100 -8.12 -5.32 -3.07
C MET A 100 -6.86 -4.83 -2.34
N ALA A 101 -6.61 -3.52 -2.35
CA ALA A 101 -5.51 -2.92 -1.59
C ALA A 101 -5.71 -3.11 -0.07
N GLY A 102 -6.95 -2.99 0.40
CA GLY A 102 -7.33 -3.26 1.79
C GLY A 102 -7.05 -4.70 2.21
N MET A 103 -7.44 -5.68 1.37
CA MET A 103 -7.15 -7.11 1.59
C MET A 103 -5.64 -7.38 1.65
N ALA A 104 -4.87 -6.83 0.70
CA ALA A 104 -3.42 -6.97 0.68
C ALA A 104 -2.77 -6.39 1.95
N ARG A 105 -3.28 -5.25 2.44
CA ARG A 105 -2.84 -4.67 3.71
C ARG A 105 -3.27 -5.49 4.92
N ALA A 106 -4.47 -6.05 4.93
CA ALA A 106 -4.93 -6.88 6.04
C ALA A 106 -4.06 -8.14 6.21
N ALA A 107 -3.55 -8.69 5.11
CA ALA A 107 -2.65 -9.84 5.14
C ALA A 107 -1.30 -9.56 5.83
N THR A 108 -0.89 -8.30 5.98
CA THR A 108 0.34 -7.94 6.72
C THR A 108 0.10 -7.64 8.20
N LEU A 109 -1.15 -7.72 8.66
CA LEU A 109 -1.53 -7.50 10.05
C LEU A 109 -1.75 -8.85 10.77
N PRO A 110 -1.64 -8.88 12.11
CA PRO A 110 -2.00 -10.06 12.90
C PRO A 110 -3.44 -10.49 12.66
N GLN A 111 -3.63 -11.79 12.45
CA GLN A 111 -4.94 -12.41 12.27
C GLN A 111 -5.39 -13.03 13.60
N VAL A 112 -6.64 -12.77 13.99
CA VAL A 112 -7.26 -13.36 15.18
C VAL A 112 -8.49 -14.13 14.72
N GLY A 113 -8.52 -15.43 15.02
CA GLY A 113 -9.62 -16.33 14.72
C GLY A 113 -9.88 -17.26 15.89
N GLY A 114 -11.08 -17.83 15.94
CA GLY A 114 -11.47 -18.84 16.91
C GLY A 114 -12.29 -19.91 16.22
N GLU A 115 -12.01 -21.17 16.56
CA GLU A 115 -12.72 -22.34 16.04
C GLU A 115 -13.16 -23.21 17.21
N VAL A 116 -14.36 -23.79 17.09
CA VAL A 116 -14.93 -24.70 18.08
C VAL A 116 -15.40 -25.93 17.33
N ASP A 117 -14.82 -27.08 17.67
CA ASP A 117 -15.24 -28.37 17.12
C ASP A 117 -15.77 -29.27 18.25
N LEU A 118 -16.85 -30.00 17.97
CA LEU A 118 -17.54 -30.89 18.90
C LEU A 118 -17.81 -32.22 18.21
N ASP A 119 -16.86 -33.16 18.29
CA ASP A 119 -17.06 -34.53 17.82
C ASP A 119 -17.58 -35.44 18.95
N ARG A 120 -18.65 -36.20 18.67
CA ARG A 120 -19.20 -37.20 19.58
C ARG A 120 -19.31 -38.54 18.88
N GLN A 121 -18.28 -39.35 19.05
CA GLN A 121 -18.26 -40.72 18.56
C GLN A 121 -18.81 -41.69 19.61
N LYS A 122 -19.81 -42.49 19.22
CA LYS A 122 -20.27 -43.64 20.00
C LYS A 122 -19.86 -44.92 19.27
N PHE A 123 -18.81 -45.56 19.76
CA PHE A 123 -18.47 -46.92 19.32
C PHE A 123 -19.41 -47.92 20.02
N THR A 124 -20.01 -48.83 19.24
CA THR A 124 -20.84 -49.92 19.76
C THR A 124 -19.94 -50.94 20.48
N GLY A 125 -20.41 -51.54 21.58
CA GLY A 125 -19.66 -52.54 22.33
C GLY A 125 -19.31 -53.84 21.56
N ASN A 126 -19.86 -54.04 20.35
CA ASN A 126 -19.54 -55.15 19.44
C ASN A 126 -18.50 -54.75 18.37
N PHE A 127 -17.54 -53.88 18.69
CA PHE A 127 -16.54 -53.42 17.72
C PHE A 127 -15.40 -54.45 17.54
N ILE A 128 -14.85 -54.55 16.33
CA ILE A 128 -13.85 -55.57 15.93
C ILE A 128 -12.47 -55.38 16.57
N TYR A 129 -12.16 -54.19 17.10
CA TYR A 129 -10.86 -53.89 17.71
C TYR A 129 -10.93 -53.87 19.25
N PRO A 130 -10.12 -54.68 19.95
CA PRO A 130 -10.03 -54.64 21.41
C PRO A 130 -9.34 -53.36 21.90
N PRO A 131 -9.66 -52.88 23.12
CA PRO A 131 -8.98 -51.73 23.72
C PRO A 131 -7.48 -52.03 23.91
N PRO A 132 -6.59 -51.02 23.76
CA PRO A 132 -5.19 -51.17 24.12
C PRO A 132 -4.99 -51.44 25.62
#